data_AF-A0A1S1MNW2-F1
#
_entry.id   AF-A0A1S1MNW2-F1
#
_cell.length_a   1.000
_cell.length_b   1.000
_cell.length_c   1.000
_cell.angle_alpha   90.00
_cell.angle_beta   90.00
_cell.angle_gamma   90.00
#
_symmetry.space_group_name_H-M   'P 1'
#
loop_
_entity.id
_entity.type
_entity.pdbx_description
1 polymer ?
#
loop_
_entity_poly.entity_id
_entity_poly.type
_entity_poly.pdbx_seq_one_letter_code
_entity_poly.pdbx_strand_id
1 'polypeptide(L)' 'MAETGTGQRALAAATGIAHTTIGRILAGTVLCDIGTLANLEHALGRSLWPPAPANGSNAATRGT' A
#
# COMPACT_ATOMS: atom_id res chain seq x y z
N MET A 1 6.47 -0.63 8.96
CA MET A 1 7.21 0.64 8.70
C MET A 1 8.63 0.64 9.26
N ALA A 2 9.16 -0.50 9.75
CA ALA A 2 10.59 -0.61 10.08
C ALA A 2 11.46 -0.96 8.85
N GLU A 3 10.85 -1.44 7.75
CA GLU A 3 11.54 -2.11 6.65
C GLU A 3 11.77 -1.22 5.42
N THR A 4 10.94 -0.18 5.24
CA THR A 4 11.12 0.82 4.18
C THR A 4 11.68 2.07 4.85
N GLY A 5 12.98 2.35 4.69
CA GLY A 5 13.65 3.55 5.19
C GLY A 5 13.09 4.89 4.69
N THR A 6 12.03 4.84 3.87
CA THR A 6 11.21 5.98 3.46
C THR A 6 10.32 6.45 4.62
N GLY A 7 10.84 7.32 5.47
CA GLY A 7 10.08 7.87 6.61
C GLY A 7 8.78 8.58 6.18
N GLN A 8 7.78 8.59 7.07
CA GLN A 8 6.46 9.24 6.83
C GLN A 8 6.57 10.69 6.31
N ARG A 9 7.66 11.39 6.63
CA ARG A 9 7.97 12.73 6.12
C ARG A 9 8.32 12.75 4.63
N ALA A 10 9.11 11.79 4.15
CA ALA A 10 9.43 11.67 2.73
C ALA A 10 8.16 11.32 1.92
N LEU A 11 7.30 10.46 2.49
CA LEU A 11 6.03 10.12 1.87
C LEU A 11 5.07 11.30 1.83
N ALA A 12 5.05 12.13 2.89
CA ALA A 12 4.29 13.37 2.90
C ALA A 12 4.76 14.36 1.83
N ALA A 13 6.08 14.48 1.64
CA ALA A 13 6.64 15.33 0.59
C ALA A 13 6.31 14.84 -0.82
N ALA A 14 6.28 13.52 -1.03
CA ALA A 14 5.96 12.93 -2.34
C ALA A 14 4.46 12.97 -2.69
N THR A 15 3.59 12.79 -1.69
CA THR A 15 2.14 12.67 -1.90
C THR A 15 1.38 13.98 -1.67
N GLY A 16 1.99 14.97 -1.03
CA GLY A 16 1.34 16.20 -0.59
C GLY A 16 0.41 16.03 0.61
N ILE A 17 0.36 14.84 1.20
CA ILE A 17 -0.51 14.50 2.33
C ILE A 17 0.24 14.73 3.63
N ALA A 18 -0.42 15.25 4.65
CA ALA A 18 0.20 15.42 5.97
C ALA A 18 0.72 14.08 6.53
N HIS A 19 1.95 14.08 7.05
CA HIS A 19 2.59 12.87 7.61
C HIS A 19 1.76 12.23 8.74
N THR A 20 1.02 13.03 9.51
CA THR A 20 0.10 12.55 10.54
C THR A 20 -1.07 11.77 9.95
N THR A 21 -1.64 12.23 8.84
CA THR A 21 -2.70 11.53 8.10
C THR A 21 -2.19 10.21 7.53
N ILE A 22 -0.98 10.21 6.94
CA ILE A 22 -0.31 8.98 6.46
C ILE A 22 -0.14 7.99 7.61
N GLY A 23 0.33 8.44 8.78
CA GLY A 23 0.46 7.59 9.96
C GLY A 23 -0.87 6.96 10.40
N ARG A 24 -1.97 7.75 10.35
CA ARG A 24 -3.32 7.27 10.68
C ARG A 24 -3.86 6.26 9.68
N ILE A 25 -3.64 6.47 8.39
CA ILE A 25 -4.02 5.54 7.32
C ILE A 25 -3.28 4.21 7.49
N LEU A 26 -1.97 4.26 7.72
CA LEU A 26 -1.13 3.07 7.87
C LEU A 26 -1.40 2.33 9.19
N ALA A 27 -1.86 3.04 10.23
CA ALA A 27 -2.37 2.43 11.45
C ALA A 27 -3.79 1.86 11.30
N GLY A 28 -4.44 2.02 10.13
CA GLY A 28 -5.81 1.55 9.89
C GLY A 28 -6.88 2.37 10.61
N THR A 29 -6.54 3.55 11.11
CA THR A 29 -7.46 4.42 11.89
C THR A 29 -8.26 5.38 11.03
N VAL A 30 -7.90 5.53 9.75
CA VAL A 30 -8.58 6.37 8.76
C VAL A 30 -8.57 5.64 7.41
N LEU A 31 -9.72 5.60 6.75
CA LEU A 31 -9.82 5.16 5.36
C LEU A 31 -9.53 6.36 4.44
N CYS A 32 -8.65 6.18 3.46
CA CYS A 32 -8.42 7.17 2.42
C CYS A 32 -9.17 6.81 1.14
N ASP A 33 -9.35 7.78 0.26
CA ASP A 33 -9.90 7.55 -1.07
C ASP A 33 -8.93 6.75 -1.94
N ILE A 34 -9.45 6.18 -3.03
CA ILE A 34 -8.68 5.31 -3.93
C ILE A 34 -7.55 6.07 -4.64
N GLY A 35 -7.73 7.37 -4.93
CA GLY A 35 -6.69 8.19 -5.57
C GLY A 35 -5.51 8.43 -4.62
N THR A 36 -5.80 8.74 -3.36
CA THR A 36 -4.81 8.82 -2.29
C THR A 36 -4.08 7.51 -2.09
N LEU A 37 -4.80 6.38 -2.09
CA LEU A 37 -4.21 5.06 -1.95
C LEU A 37 -3.23 4.76 -3.11
N ALA A 38 -3.64 4.99 -4.36
CA ALA A 38 -2.80 4.77 -5.53
C ALA A 38 -1.54 5.65 -5.51
N ASN A 39 -1.66 6.90 -5.08
CA ASN A 39 -0.51 7.80 -4.93
C ASN A 39 0.46 7.32 -3.84
N LEU A 40 -0.06 6.80 -2.73
CA LEU A 40 0.75 6.19 -1.67
C LEU A 40 1.46 4.92 -2.15
N GLU A 41 0.78 4.05 -2.89
CA GLU A 41 1.37 2.84 -3.47
C GLU A 41 2.46 3.18 -4.49
N HIS A 42 2.23 4.19 -5.33
CA HIS A 42 3.23 4.69 -6.27
C HIS A 42 4.45 5.26 -5.54
N ALA A 43 4.25 6.10 -4.54
CA ALA A 43 5.33 6.69 -3.74
C ALA A 43 6.11 5.65 -2.91
N LEU A 44 5.45 4.56 -2.50
CA LEU A 44 6.08 3.46 -1.77
C LEU A 44 6.71 2.40 -2.70
N GLY A 45 6.36 2.39 -3.99
CA GLY A 45 6.77 1.36 -4.94
C GLY A 45 6.23 -0.05 -4.59
N ARG A 46 5.18 -0.14 -3.76
CA ARG A 46 4.58 -1.42 -3.34
C ARG A 46 3.07 -1.28 -3.20
N SER A 47 2.36 -2.37 -3.52
CA SER A 47 0.94 -2.53 -3.19
C SER A 47 0.77 -2.54 -1.67
N LEU A 48 -0.12 -1.69 -1.17
CA LEU A 48 -0.58 -1.69 0.22
C LEU A 48 -1.76 -2.63 0.40
N TRP A 49 -2.52 -2.89 -0.67
CA TRP A 49 -3.58 -3.88 -0.64
C TRP A 49 -2.99 -5.28 -0.47
N PRO A 50 -3.53 -6.10 0.45
CA PRO A 50 -3.09 -7.49 0.56
C PRO A 50 -3.31 -8.16 -0.80
N PRO A 51 -2.32 -8.93 -1.31
CA PRO A 51 -2.59 -9.79 -2.45
C PRO A 51 -3.79 -10.65 -2.07
N ALA A 52 -4.77 -10.76 -2.98
CA ALA A 52 -5.96 -11.58 -2.77
C ALA A 52 -5.50 -12.90 -2.14
N PRO A 53 -6.16 -13.39 -1.07
CA PRO A 53 -5.74 -14.62 -0.42
C PRO A 53 -5.57 -15.64 -1.52
N ALA A 54 -4.35 -16.16 -1.67
CA ALA A 54 -4.03 -17.14 -2.70
C ALA A 54 -5.01 -18.27 -2.49
N ASN A 55 -6.09 -18.25 -3.27
CA ASN A 55 -7.14 -19.22 -3.15
C ASN A 55 -6.45 -20.52 -3.52
N GLY A 56 -6.19 -21.36 -2.51
CA GLY A 56 -5.62 -22.68 -2.70
C GLY A 56 -6.58 -23.46 -3.56
N SER A 57 -6.44 -23.35 -4.87
CA SER A 57 -7.25 -24.02 -5.87
C SER A 57 -6.51 -23.96 -7.21
N ASN A 58 -5.77 -25.05 -7.40
CA ASN A 58 -5.74 -25.83 -8.62
C ASN A 58 -4.53 -25.63 -9.56
N ALA A 59 -3.51 -26.43 -9.29
CA ALA A 59 -2.69 -27.01 -10.34
C ALA A 59 -3.57 -27.89 -11.24
N ALA A 60 -4.22 -27.31 -12.25
CA ALA A 60 -4.77 -28.07 -13.36
C ALA A 60 -4.73 -27.24 -14.64
N THR A 61 -4.10 -27.86 -15.65
CA THR A 61 -4.27 -27.58 -17.07
C THR A 61 -3.50 -26.37 -17.62
N ARG A 62 -2.19 -26.55 -17.78
CA ARG A 62 -1.57 -26.22 -19.07
C ARG A 62 -1.02 -27.51 -19.68
N GLY A 63 -1.94 -28.30 -20.24
CA GLY A 63 -1.59 -29.38 -21.15
C GLY A 63 -1.25 -28.80 -22.52
N THR A 64 -0.23 -29.41 -23.12
CA THR A 64 0.21 -29.45 -24.53
C THR A 64 0.56 -28.12 -25.20
#